data_AF-A0A843LRW4-F1
#
_entry.id   AF-A0A843LRW4-F1
#
_cell.length_a   1.000
_cell.length_b   1.000
_cell.length_c   1.000
_cell.angle_alpha   90.00
_cell.angle_beta   90.00
_cell.angle_gamma   90.00
#
_symmetry.space_group_name_H-M   'P 1'
#
loop_
_entity.id
_entity.type
_entity.pdbx_description
1 polymer ?
#
loop_
_entity_poly.entity_id
_entity_poly.type
_entity_poly.pdbx_seq_one_letter_code
_entity_poly.pdbx_strand_id
1 'polypeptide(L)'
;MQKSAPADFETKYYICTETNLTAKEILSIYEDRWDIETAHREANQKLGFKDYQLRSKRSIERFMQLVFAIWTGILLVELENPPTAPRKRTLGDMVDQVKYESILDLMIYVWEGLNLPLPDEGGLLYKLKAIGIKVGK
;
A
#
# COMPACT_ATOMS: atom_id res chain seq x y z
N MET A 1 0.28 41.53 -22.97
CA MET A 1 -0.80 40.86 -22.20
C MET A 1 -1.46 39.82 -23.11
N GLN A 2 -0.99 38.59 -23.05
CA GLN A 2 -1.53 37.48 -23.83
C GLN A 2 -2.55 36.76 -22.95
N LYS A 3 -3.84 36.91 -23.28
CA LYS A 3 -4.96 36.31 -22.56
C LYS A 3 -4.96 34.82 -22.92
N SER A 4 -4.56 33.95 -21.98
CA SER A 4 -4.70 32.51 -22.15
C SER A 4 -6.18 32.16 -22.32
N ALA A 5 -6.47 31.30 -23.29
CA ALA A 5 -7.82 30.80 -23.56
C ALA A 5 -8.38 30.08 -22.32
N PRO A 6 -9.68 30.22 -22.00
CA PRO A 6 -10.29 29.44 -20.92
C PRO A 6 -10.23 27.96 -21.28
N ALA A 7 -9.78 27.15 -20.31
CA ALA A 7 -9.76 25.70 -20.42
C ALA A 7 -11.14 25.17 -20.82
N ASP A 8 -11.16 24.20 -21.73
CA ASP A 8 -12.35 23.51 -22.20
C ASP A 8 -13.10 22.89 -21.00
N PHE A 9 -14.20 23.52 -20.58
CA PHE A 9 -15.01 23.04 -19.47
C PHE A 9 -16.00 21.98 -19.98
N GLU A 10 -15.54 20.74 -20.03
CA GLU A 10 -16.41 19.61 -20.30
C GLU A 10 -17.40 19.45 -19.13
N THR A 11 -18.71 19.43 -19.43
CA THR A 11 -19.75 19.31 -18.41
C THR A 11 -19.77 17.88 -17.87
N LYS A 12 -19.61 17.72 -16.55
CA LYS A 12 -19.61 16.42 -15.87
C LYS A 12 -20.97 16.12 -15.25
N TYR A 13 -21.45 14.89 -15.44
CA TYR A 13 -22.71 14.41 -14.89
C TYR A 13 -22.47 13.25 -13.93
N TYR A 14 -23.18 13.24 -12.80
CA TYR A 14 -23.20 12.15 -11.83
C TYR A 14 -24.60 11.56 -11.79
N ILE A 15 -24.69 10.22 -11.78
CA ILE A 15 -25.96 9.50 -11.77
C ILE A 15 -26.00 8.63 -10.52
N CYS A 16 -27.12 8.62 -9.80
CA CYS A 16 -27.32 7.80 -8.62
C CYS A 16 -28.70 7.12 -8.70
N THR A 17 -28.78 5.88 -8.24
CA THR A 17 -30.05 5.13 -8.16
C THR A 17 -30.81 5.45 -6.87
N GLU A 18 -30.11 5.91 -5.83
CA GLU A 18 -30.70 6.21 -4.53
C GLU A 18 -31.33 7.61 -4.54
N THR A 19 -32.65 7.67 -4.42
CA THR A 19 -33.41 8.93 -4.44
C THR A 19 -33.41 9.67 -3.11
N ASN A 20 -33.00 9.01 -2.03
CA ASN A 20 -33.02 9.56 -0.67
C ASN A 20 -31.72 10.28 -0.29
N LEU A 21 -30.67 10.18 -1.11
CA LEU A 21 -29.39 10.81 -0.85
C LEU A 21 -29.39 12.27 -1.31
N THR A 22 -28.79 13.12 -0.50
CA THR A 22 -28.49 14.50 -0.90
C THR A 22 -27.37 14.53 -1.93
N ALA A 23 -27.32 15.59 -2.74
CA ALA A 23 -26.24 15.77 -3.72
C ALA A 23 -24.83 15.74 -3.09
N LYS A 24 -24.71 16.22 -1.85
CA LYS A 24 -23.43 16.20 -1.12
C LYS A 24 -22.99 14.76 -0.77
N GLU A 25 -23.93 13.92 -0.32
CA GLU A 25 -23.65 12.52 -0.02
C GLU A 25 -23.29 11.75 -1.28
N ILE A 26 -23.99 11.99 -2.38
CA ILE A 26 -23.66 11.41 -3.69
C ILE A 26 -22.22 11.77 -4.08
N LEU A 27 -21.83 13.05 -3.99
CA LEU A 27 -20.47 13.48 -4.32
C LEU A 27 -19.43 12.82 -3.42
N SER A 28 -19.68 12.72 -2.11
CA SER A 28 -18.77 12.05 -1.18
C SER A 28 -18.56 10.57 -1.53
N ILE A 29 -19.63 9.85 -1.93
CA ILE A 29 -19.51 8.45 -2.37
C ILE A 29 -18.70 8.37 -3.67
N TYR A 30 -18.89 9.30 -4.59
CA TYR A 30 -18.13 9.35 -5.83
C TYR A 30 -16.66 9.72 -5.62
N GLU A 31 -16.31 10.48 -4.59
CA GLU A 31 -14.93 10.78 -4.21
C GLU A 31 -14.18 9.51 -3.77
N ASP A 32 -14.84 8.62 -3.03
CA ASP A 32 -14.27 7.34 -2.58
C ASP A 32 -13.92 6.40 -3.76
N ARG A 33 -14.50 6.61 -4.95
CA ARG A 33 -14.15 5.84 -6.16
C ARG A 33 -12.65 5.91 -6.48
N TRP A 34 -12.00 7.04 -6.20
CA TRP A 34 -10.59 7.23 -6.51
C TRP A 34 -9.67 6.25 -5.78
N ASP A 35 -10.12 5.71 -4.64
CA ASP A 35 -9.38 4.70 -3.89
C ASP A 35 -9.20 3.41 -4.73
N ILE A 36 -10.14 3.09 -5.65
CA ILE A 36 -10.02 1.94 -6.58
C ILE A 36 -8.90 2.15 -7.61
N GLU A 37 -8.80 3.35 -8.17
CA GLU A 37 -7.77 3.66 -9.17
C GLU A 37 -6.37 3.67 -8.54
N THR A 38 -6.29 4.19 -7.31
CA THR A 38 -5.09 4.11 -6.47
C THR A 38 -4.74 2.64 -6.20
N ALA A 39 -5.71 1.82 -5.81
CA ALA A 39 -5.52 0.40 -5.55
C ALA A 39 -4.99 -0.36 -6.78
N HIS A 40 -5.55 -0.10 -7.97
CA HIS A 40 -5.07 -0.68 -9.23
C HIS A 40 -3.64 -0.23 -9.57
N ARG A 41 -3.32 1.04 -9.37
CA ARG A 41 -1.97 1.58 -9.58
C ARG A 41 -0.96 0.91 -8.67
N GLU A 42 -1.29 0.75 -7.39
CA GLU A 42 -0.43 0.11 -6.40
C GLU A 42 -0.28 -1.39 -6.65
N ALA A 43 -1.33 -2.10 -7.04
CA ALA A 43 -1.23 -3.51 -7.44
C ALA A 43 -0.25 -3.69 -8.62
N ASN A 44 -0.33 -2.82 -9.62
CA ASN A 44 0.56 -2.82 -10.78
C ASN A 44 2.01 -2.53 -10.41
N GLN A 45 2.25 -1.59 -9.50
CA GLN A 45 3.60 -1.12 -9.16
C GLN A 45 4.29 -1.94 -8.06
N LYS A 46 3.54 -2.40 -7.05
CA LYS A 46 4.10 -2.95 -5.81
C LYS A 46 3.84 -4.45 -5.64
N LEU A 47 2.81 -4.99 -6.28
CA LEU A 47 2.39 -6.39 -6.14
C LEU A 47 2.61 -7.21 -7.44
N GLY A 48 3.25 -6.62 -8.44
CA GLY A 48 3.70 -7.33 -9.64
C GLY A 48 2.61 -7.64 -10.65
N PHE A 49 1.44 -6.97 -10.59
CA PHE A 49 0.39 -7.15 -11.60
C PHE A 49 0.84 -6.76 -13.02
N LYS A 50 1.87 -5.92 -13.16
CA LYS A 50 2.45 -5.58 -14.47
C LYS A 50 3.59 -6.51 -14.89
N ASP A 51 4.18 -7.23 -13.94
CA ASP A 51 5.46 -7.94 -14.12
C ASP A 51 5.33 -9.47 -14.14
N TYR A 52 4.13 -10.01 -13.85
CA TYR A 52 3.93 -11.47 -13.87
C TYR A 52 4.06 -12.03 -15.29
N GLN A 53 4.81 -13.12 -15.45
CA GLN A 53 5.04 -13.76 -16.77
C GLN A 53 4.21 -15.05 -16.96
N LEU A 54 3.09 -15.16 -16.25
CA LEU A 54 2.21 -16.32 -16.30
C LEU A 54 1.37 -16.30 -17.59
N ARG A 55 1.36 -17.43 -18.30
CA ARG A 55 0.66 -17.59 -19.58
C ARG A 55 -0.65 -18.38 -19.49
N SER A 56 -0.78 -19.26 -18.49
CA SER A 56 -1.99 -20.07 -18.33
C SER A 56 -3.05 -19.28 -17.57
N LYS A 57 -4.31 -19.33 -18.02
CA LYS A 57 -5.45 -18.69 -17.35
C LYS A 57 -5.51 -19.07 -15.86
N ARG A 58 -5.38 -20.37 -15.56
CA ARG A 58 -5.40 -20.90 -14.20
C ARG A 58 -4.28 -20.32 -13.32
N SER A 59 -3.09 -20.14 -13.88
CA SER A 59 -1.96 -19.54 -13.16
C SER A 59 -2.22 -18.07 -12.86
N ILE A 60 -2.77 -17.32 -13.83
CA ILE A 60 -3.11 -15.91 -13.68
C ILE A 60 -4.16 -15.72 -12.58
N GLU A 61 -5.23 -16.52 -12.60
CA GLU A 61 -6.30 -16.48 -11.59
C GLU A 61 -5.75 -16.75 -10.18
N ARG A 62 -4.90 -17.78 -10.04
CA ARG A 62 -4.25 -18.09 -8.76
C ARG A 62 -3.34 -16.98 -8.28
N PHE A 63 -2.58 -16.36 -9.18
CA PHE A 63 -1.72 -15.24 -8.84
C PHE A 63 -2.55 -14.04 -8.34
N MET A 64 -3.65 -13.70 -9.03
CA MET A 64 -4.56 -12.65 -8.57
C MET A 64 -5.15 -12.97 -7.19
N GLN A 65 -5.58 -14.21 -6.96
CA GLN A 65 -6.09 -14.66 -5.65
C GLN A 65 -5.04 -14.52 -4.55
N LEU A 66 -3.79 -14.88 -4.82
CA LEU A 66 -2.69 -14.72 -3.85
C LEU A 66 -2.43 -13.26 -3.53
N VAL A 67 -2.42 -12.38 -4.53
CA VAL A 67 -2.25 -10.94 -4.30
C VAL A 67 -3.39 -10.36 -3.48
N PHE A 68 -4.64 -10.74 -3.76
CA PHE A 68 -5.77 -10.33 -2.91
C PHE A 68 -5.69 -10.92 -1.50
N ALA A 69 -5.23 -12.15 -1.33
CA ALA A 69 -5.05 -12.74 0.00
C ALA A 69 -3.99 -11.97 0.82
N ILE A 70 -2.85 -11.62 0.21
CA ILE A 70 -1.81 -10.80 0.85
C ILE A 70 -2.37 -9.43 1.20
N TRP A 71 -3.10 -8.80 0.29
CA TRP A 71 -3.76 -7.51 0.51
C TRP A 71 -4.66 -7.55 1.73
N THR A 72 -5.57 -8.53 1.78
CA THR A 72 -6.49 -8.72 2.91
C THR A 72 -5.71 -8.95 4.20
N GLY A 73 -4.66 -9.77 4.18
CA GLY A 73 -3.80 -10.00 5.34
C GLY A 73 -3.18 -8.72 5.89
N ILE A 74 -2.61 -7.87 5.03
CA ILE A 74 -2.02 -6.58 5.43
C ILE A 74 -3.08 -5.67 6.05
N LEU A 75 -4.27 -5.60 5.44
CA LEU A 75 -5.38 -4.77 5.94
C LEU A 75 -5.85 -5.26 7.32
N LEU A 76 -5.91 -6.57 7.54
CA LEU A 76 -6.24 -7.14 8.86
C LEU A 76 -5.19 -6.78 9.92
N VAL A 77 -3.90 -6.83 9.57
CA VAL A 77 -2.81 -6.44 10.49
C VAL A 77 -2.91 -4.96 10.87
N GLU A 78 -3.24 -4.09 9.91
CA GLU A 78 -3.44 -2.65 10.17
C GLU A 78 -4.68 -2.40 11.04
N LEU A 79 -5.75 -3.17 10.85
CA LEU A 79 -6.96 -3.08 11.67
C LEU A 79 -6.67 -3.45 13.13
N GLU A 80 -5.81 -4.45 13.36
CA GLU A 80 -5.35 -4.85 14.69
C GLU A 80 -4.37 -3.85 15.32
N ASN A 81 -3.57 -3.18 14.49
CA ASN A 81 -2.53 -2.23 14.90
C ASN A 81 -2.75 -0.86 14.26
N PRO A 82 -3.77 -0.10 14.71
CA PRO A 82 -4.13 1.15 14.07
C PRO A 82 -2.96 2.15 14.12
N PRO A 83 -2.73 2.91 13.03
CA PRO A 83 -1.61 3.81 12.93
C PRO A 83 -1.74 4.93 13.96
N THR A 84 -0.65 5.22 14.67
CA THR A 84 -0.61 6.26 15.72
C THR A 84 -0.68 7.68 15.15
N ALA A 85 -0.52 7.84 13.83
CA ALA A 85 -0.47 9.12 13.14
C ALA A 85 -1.75 9.40 12.34
N PRO A 86 -2.19 10.67 12.23
CA PRO A 86 -3.45 11.05 11.58
C PRO A 86 -3.42 10.99 10.04
N ARG A 87 -2.34 10.49 9.42
CA ARG A 87 -2.21 10.42 7.96
C ARG A 87 -2.92 9.17 7.44
N LYS A 88 -3.86 9.33 6.51
CA LYS A 88 -4.44 8.22 5.73
C LYS A 88 -3.29 7.55 4.96
N ARG A 89 -2.88 6.35 5.37
CA ARG A 89 -1.88 5.53 4.69
C ARG A 89 -2.54 4.84 3.51
N THR A 90 -1.86 4.82 2.36
CA THR A 90 -2.34 3.99 1.26
C THR A 90 -1.93 2.55 1.50
N LEU A 91 -2.59 1.60 0.83
CA LEU A 91 -2.23 0.20 0.99
C LEU A 91 -0.83 -0.11 0.46
N GLY A 92 -0.41 0.62 -0.56
CA GLY A 92 0.94 0.60 -1.04
C GLY A 92 1.96 1.03 0.01
N ASP A 93 1.66 2.02 0.85
CA ASP A 93 2.56 2.42 1.94
C ASP A 93 2.75 1.26 2.94
N MET A 94 1.67 0.53 3.24
CA MET A 94 1.73 -0.65 4.11
C MET A 94 2.56 -1.79 3.49
N VAL A 95 2.39 -2.05 2.19
CA VAL A 95 3.20 -3.05 1.47
C VAL A 95 4.69 -2.72 1.53
N ASP A 96 5.05 -1.44 1.37
CA ASP A 96 6.44 -1.02 1.45
C ASP A 96 7.00 -1.17 2.88
N GLN A 97 6.18 -0.87 3.89
CA GLN A 97 6.55 -1.09 5.29
C GLN A 97 6.82 -2.58 5.59
N VAL A 98 5.89 -3.47 5.22
CA VAL A 98 6.04 -4.92 5.43
C VAL A 98 7.27 -5.46 4.69
N LYS A 99 7.53 -4.99 3.46
CA LYS A 99 8.74 -5.36 2.71
C LYS A 99 10.01 -4.92 3.43
N TYR A 100 10.02 -3.70 3.96
CA TYR A 100 11.16 -3.17 4.69
C TYR A 100 11.44 -4.00 5.96
N GLU A 101 10.41 -4.25 6.77
CA GLU A 101 10.50 -5.08 7.98
C GLU A 101 10.99 -6.49 7.66
N SER A 102 10.43 -7.13 6.62
CA SER A 102 10.84 -8.48 6.19
C SER A 102 12.31 -8.55 5.75
N ILE A 103 12.83 -7.51 5.07
CA ILE A 103 14.24 -7.45 4.67
C ILE A 103 15.14 -7.30 5.90
N LEU A 104 14.74 -6.48 6.87
CA LEU A 104 15.50 -6.32 8.11
C LEU A 104 15.57 -7.61 8.91
N ASP A 105 14.45 -8.30 9.08
CA ASP A 105 14.40 -9.58 9.79
C ASP A 105 15.25 -10.64 9.09
N LEU A 106 15.22 -10.69 7.75
CA LEU A 106 16.10 -11.55 6.97
C LEU A 106 17.58 -11.23 7.21
N MET A 107 17.94 -9.93 7.21
CA MET A 107 19.32 -9.50 7.45
C MET A 107 19.79 -9.86 8.86
N ILE A 108 18.95 -9.67 9.87
CA ILE A 108 19.23 -10.07 11.25
C ILE A 108 19.44 -11.58 11.32
N TYR A 109 18.51 -12.36 10.75
CA TYR A 109 18.59 -13.82 10.73
C TYR A 109 19.89 -14.33 10.10
N VAL A 110 20.28 -13.77 8.95
CA VAL A 110 21.54 -14.12 8.28
C VAL A 110 22.76 -13.70 9.12
N TRP A 111 22.73 -12.53 9.75
CA TRP A 111 23.81 -12.02 10.58
C TRP A 111 24.06 -12.92 11.80
N GLU A 112 22.98 -13.32 12.48
CA GLU A 112 23.01 -14.25 13.61
C GLU A 112 23.48 -15.64 13.18
N GLY A 113 22.99 -16.14 12.03
CA GLY A 113 23.41 -17.43 11.49
C GLY A 113 24.90 -17.50 11.11
N LEU A 114 25.49 -16.36 10.73
CA LEU A 114 26.93 -16.24 10.44
C LEU A 114 27.77 -15.93 11.70
N ASN A 115 27.14 -15.81 12.87
CA ASN A 115 27.77 -15.47 14.15
C ASN A 115 28.66 -14.21 14.06
N LEU A 116 28.24 -13.23 13.25
CA LEU A 116 28.94 -11.97 13.09
C LEU A 116 28.74 -11.11 14.35
N PRO A 117 29.78 -10.39 14.82
CA PRO A 117 29.62 -9.50 15.97
C PRO A 117 28.58 -8.43 15.62
N LEU A 118 27.58 -8.22 16.48
CA LEU A 118 26.66 -7.10 16.30
C LEU A 118 27.49 -5.81 16.31
N PRO A 119 27.35 -4.93 15.31
CA PRO A 119 28.13 -3.72 15.25
C PRO A 119 27.80 -2.84 16.46
N ASP A 120 28.83 -2.51 17.23
CA ASP A 120 28.78 -1.66 18.42
C ASP A 120 28.10 -0.30 18.15
N GLU A 121 27.66 0.37 19.22
CA GLU A 121 26.90 1.64 19.25
C GLU A 121 27.27 2.61 18.10
N GLY A 122 26.55 2.51 16.98
CA GLY A 122 26.91 3.21 15.74
C GLY A 122 26.54 2.45 14.47
N GLY A 123 26.40 1.12 14.56
CA GLY A 123 25.95 0.26 13.47
C GLY A 123 24.50 0.46 13.02
N LEU A 124 24.15 -0.05 11.83
CA LEU A 124 22.81 0.05 11.25
C LEU A 124 21.74 -0.51 12.21
N LEU A 125 22.03 -1.63 12.87
CA LEU A 125 21.15 -2.29 13.85
C LEU A 125 20.84 -1.41 15.07
N TYR A 126 21.83 -0.68 15.58
CA TYR A 126 21.62 0.27 16.68
C TYR A 126 20.69 1.42 16.25
N LYS A 127 20.89 1.96 15.04
CA LYS A 127 20.01 3.00 14.48
C LYS A 127 18.59 2.50 14.24
N LEU A 128 18.43 1.25 13.80
CA LEU A 128 17.11 0.63 13.58
C LEU A 128 16.38 0.36 14.90
N LYS A 129 17.09 -0.08 15.94
CA LYS A 129 16.55 -0.26 17.29
C LYS A 129 16.16 1.09 17.94
N ALA A 130 16.92 2.16 17.67
CA ALA A 130 16.61 3.51 18.10
C ALA A 130 15.36 4.12 17.41
N ILE A 131 14.95 3.61 16.25
CA ILE A 131 13.72 4.00 15.52
C ILE A 131 12.46 3.30 16.09
N GLY A 132 12.61 2.43 17.11
CA GLY A 132 11.49 1.85 17.85
C GLY A 132 10.94 0.54 17.28
N ILE A 133 11.63 -0.08 16.31
CA ILE A 133 11.26 -1.41 15.80
C ILE A 133 11.67 -2.45 16.86
N LYS A 134 10.69 -3.18 17.41
CA LYS A 134 10.93 -4.29 18.33
C LYS A 134 11.58 -5.43 17.55
N VAL A 135 12.91 -5.49 17.57
CA VAL A 135 13.67 -6.67 17.18
C VAL A 135 13.20 -7.82 18.08
N GLY A 136 12.63 -8.87 17.48
CA GLY A 136 12.20 -10.08 18.17
C GLY A 136 13.36 -10.70 18.96
N LYS A 137 13.03 -11.31 20.10
CA LYS A 137 13.98 -12.16 20.84
C LYS A 137 14.16 -13.50 20.16
#